data_AF-A0A8A4TSF7-F1
#
_entry.id   AF-A0A8A4TSF7-F1
#
_cell.length_a   1.000
_cell.length_b   1.000
_cell.length_c   1.000
_cell.angle_alpha   90.00
_cell.angle_beta   90.00
_cell.angle_gamma   90.00
#
_symmetry.space_group_name_H-M   'P 1'
#
loop_
_entity.id
_entity.type
_entity.pdbx_description
1 polymer ?
#
loop_
_entity_poly.entity_id
_entity_poly.type
_entity_poly.pdbx_seq_one_letter_code
_entity_poly.pdbx_strand_id
1 'polypeptide(L)'
;MMVREILMEKGIEIGEQRGIEIGEQRGEQRGIEIGEQRGEQRGIEIGELRGKDVGRDEKAMKVIERMYRKGYETEEIASIVEMSVAEVEARLTRLSSGM
;
A
#
# COMPACT_ATOMS: atom_id res chain seq x y z
N MET A 1 41.24 47.65 -19.06
CA MET A 1 41.22 46.38 -18.29
C MET A 1 39.81 46.00 -17.85
N MET A 2 38.98 46.96 -17.43
CA MET A 2 37.64 46.76 -16.84
C MET A 2 36.61 45.89 -17.62
N VAL A 3 36.58 45.95 -18.96
CA VAL A 3 35.55 45.22 -19.76
C VAL A 3 35.77 43.70 -19.75
N ARG A 4 37.03 43.25 -19.65
CA ARG A 4 37.38 41.82 -19.71
C ARG A 4 37.03 41.09 -18.41
N GLU A 5 37.19 41.77 -17.27
CA GLU A 5 36.78 41.27 -15.96
C GLU A 5 35.26 41.15 -15.86
N ILE A 6 34.50 42.18 -16.28
CA ILE A 6 33.03 42.16 -16.27
C ILE A 6 32.48 41.01 -17.14
N LEU A 7 33.06 40.77 -18.31
CA LEU A 7 32.65 39.67 -19.19
C LEU A 7 32.95 38.30 -18.57
N MET A 8 34.07 38.19 -17.85
CA MET A 8 34.47 36.94 -17.21
C MET A 8 33.60 36.64 -15.98
N GLU A 9 33.33 37.64 -15.14
CA GLU A 9 32.42 37.55 -14.00
C GLU A 9 31.00 37.16 -14.45
N LYS A 10 30.45 37.82 -15.48
CA LYS A 10 29.14 37.46 -16.04
C LYS A 10 29.12 36.05 -16.61
N GLY A 11 30.20 35.60 -17.25
CA GLY A 11 30.31 34.25 -17.77
C GLY A 11 30.25 33.19 -16.68
N ILE A 12 30.91 33.45 -15.54
CA ILE A 12 30.92 32.58 -14.36
C ILE A 12 29.54 32.57 -13.71
N GLU A 13 28.96 33.74 -13.45
CA GLU A 13 27.64 33.88 -12.83
C GLU A 13 26.54 33.14 -13.63
N ILE A 14 26.53 33.31 -14.95
CA ILE A 14 25.58 32.60 -15.83
C ILE A 14 25.83 31.08 -15.82
N GLY A 15 27.09 30.66 -15.79
CA GLY A 15 27.46 29.24 -15.73
C GLY A 15 27.02 28.57 -14.44
N GLU A 16 27.26 29.22 -13.30
CA GLU A 16 26.85 28.75 -11.98
C GLU A 16 25.33 28.70 -11.85
N GLN A 17 24.64 29.77 -12.24
CA GLN A 17 23.18 29.83 -12.14
C GLN A 17 22.49 28.78 -13.01
N ARG A 18 22.98 28.57 -14.24
CA ARG A 18 22.49 27.48 -15.11
C ARG A 18 22.83 26.10 -14.56
N GLY A 19 24.01 25.92 -13.97
CA GLY A 19 24.43 24.66 -13.36
C GLY A 19 23.54 24.26 -12.19
N ILE A 20 23.21 25.22 -11.33
CA ILE A 20 22.30 25.04 -10.19
C ILE A 20 20.89 24.71 -10.69
N GLU A 21 20.33 25.51 -11.60
CA GLU A 21 18.97 25.31 -12.12
C GLU A 21 18.80 23.93 -12.78
N ILE A 22 19.76 23.51 -13.61
CA ILE A 22 19.73 22.18 -14.25
C ILE A 22 19.90 21.06 -13.21
N GLY A 23 20.76 21.26 -12.20
CA GLY A 23 20.99 20.31 -11.13
C GLY A 23 19.75 20.08 -10.27
N GLU A 24 19.07 21.16 -9.88
CA GLU A 24 17.86 21.15 -9.08
C GLU A 24 16.69 20.50 -9.85
N GLN A 25 16.41 20.95 -11.08
CA GLN A 25 15.33 20.40 -11.91
C GLN A 25 15.50 18.89 -12.15
N ARG A 26 16.73 18.45 -12.45
CA ARG A 26 17.03 17.01 -12.63
C ARG A 26 16.99 16.23 -11.33
N GLY A 27 17.35 16.85 -10.20
CA GLY A 27 17.26 16.25 -8.88
C GLY A 27 15.81 16.00 -8.48
N GLU A 28 14.97 17.02 -8.66
CA GLU A 28 13.54 16.99 -8.34
C GLU A 28 12.78 15.99 -9.21
N GLN A 29 12.94 16.05 -10.54
CA GLN A 29 12.26 15.12 -11.46
C GLN A 29 12.60 13.65 -11.15
N ARG A 30 13.89 13.34 -10.93
CA ARG A 30 14.31 11.97 -10.58
C ARG A 30 13.82 11.56 -9.19
N GLY A 31 13.80 12.48 -8.24
CA GLY A 31 13.30 12.24 -6.89
C GLY A 31 11.81 11.89 -6.88
N ILE A 32 11.00 12.64 -7.64
CA ILE A 32 9.57 12.41 -7.81
C ILE A 32 9.32 11.06 -8.50
N GLU A 33 9.94 10.80 -9.64
CA GLU A 33 9.72 9.57 -10.42
C GLU A 33 10.07 8.30 -9.61
N ILE A 34 11.21 8.30 -8.91
CA ILE A 34 11.62 7.16 -8.07
C ILE A 34 10.69 7.03 -6.85
N GLY A 35 10.27 8.16 -6.27
CA GLY A 35 9.36 8.19 -5.12
C GLY A 35 7.98 7.63 -5.46
N GLU A 36 7.41 8.04 -6.58
CA GLU A 36 6.10 7.61 -7.08
C GLU A 36 6.11 6.12 -7.45
N GLN A 37 7.07 5.66 -8.26
CA GLN A 37 7.15 4.25 -8.66
C GLN A 37 7.30 3.31 -7.45
N ARG A 38 8.16 3.66 -6.47
CA ARG A 38 8.34 2.85 -5.25
C ARG A 38 7.15 2.96 -4.30
N GLY A 39 6.45 4.09 -4.29
CA GLY A 39 5.23 4.29 -3.51
C GLY A 39 4.08 3.45 -4.05
N GLU A 40 3.86 3.51 -5.36
CA GLU A 40 2.80 2.81 -6.07
C GLU A 40 2.98 1.29 -6.00
N GLN A 41 4.17 0.76 -6.30
CA GLN A 41 4.43 -0.68 -6.21
C GLN A 41 4.18 -1.25 -4.80
N ARG A 42 4.70 -0.57 -3.76
CA ARG A 42 4.46 -0.99 -2.36
C ARG A 42 3.01 -0.84 -1.95
N GLY A 43 2.34 0.22 -2.41
CA GLY A 43 0.92 0.45 -2.16
C GLY A 43 0.03 -0.64 -2.76
N ILE A 44 0.31 -1.02 -4.01
CA ILE A 44 -0.39 -2.11 -4.71
C ILE A 44 -0.15 -3.45 -4.02
N GLU A 45 1.11 -3.80 -3.72
CA GLU A 45 1.44 -5.08 -3.09
C GLU A 45 0.77 -5.24 -1.71
N ILE A 46 0.87 -4.21 -0.86
CA ILE A 46 0.24 -4.23 0.48
C ILE A 46 -1.28 -4.22 0.35
N GLY A 47 -1.83 -3.42 -0.56
CA GLY A 47 -3.27 -3.31 -0.80
C GLY A 47 -3.88 -4.61 -1.30
N GLU A 48 -3.21 -5.29 -2.24
CA GLU A 48 -3.64 -6.57 -2.77
C GLU A 48 -3.56 -7.69 -1.73
N LEU A 49 -2.47 -7.80 -0.97
CA LEU A 49 -2.33 -8.81 0.08
C LEU A 49 -3.41 -8.62 1.15
N ARG A 50 -3.55 -7.39 1.68
CA ARG A 50 -4.59 -7.08 2.68
C ARG A 50 -6.00 -7.29 2.13
N GLY A 51 -6.25 -6.87 0.88
CA GLY A 51 -7.56 -7.05 0.24
C GLY A 51 -7.92 -8.51 0.00
N LYS A 52 -6.95 -9.34 -0.39
CA LYS A 52 -7.13 -10.79 -0.56
C LYS A 52 -7.40 -11.47 0.78
N ASP A 53 -6.67 -11.12 1.83
CA ASP A 53 -6.84 -11.70 3.17
C ASP A 53 -8.19 -11.29 3.79
N VAL A 54 -8.52 -9.99 3.78
CA VAL A 54 -9.81 -9.49 4.28
C VAL A 54 -10.97 -10.09 3.48
N GLY A 55 -10.87 -10.13 2.15
CA GLY A 55 -11.90 -10.70 1.30
C GLY A 55 -12.08 -12.21 1.51
N ARG A 56 -11.01 -12.95 1.81
CA ARG A 56 -11.07 -14.37 2.15
C ARG A 56 -11.75 -14.58 3.50
N ASP A 57 -11.40 -13.77 4.49
CA ASP A 57 -12.00 -13.83 5.83
C ASP A 57 -13.49 -13.45 5.81
N GLU A 58 -13.89 -12.41 5.08
CA GLU A 58 -15.30 -12.03 4.94
C GLU A 58 -16.13 -13.12 4.25
N LYS A 59 -15.58 -13.77 3.21
CA LYS A 59 -16.26 -14.87 2.53
C LYS A 59 -16.42 -16.06 3.48
N ALA A 60 -15.35 -16.44 4.19
CA ALA A 60 -15.39 -17.52 5.17
C ALA A 60 -16.44 -17.26 6.26
N MET A 61 -16.48 -16.03 6.80
CA MET A 61 -17.50 -15.62 7.79
C MET A 61 -18.93 -15.80 7.28
N LYS A 62 -19.23 -15.33 6.06
CA LYS A 62 -20.57 -15.46 5.45
C LYS A 62 -20.97 -16.93 5.23
N VAL A 63 -20.00 -17.80 4.93
CA VAL A 63 -20.24 -19.24 4.76
C VAL A 63 -20.54 -19.88 6.12
N ILE A 64 -19.70 -19.62 7.13
CA ILE A 64 -19.88 -20.10 8.51
C ILE A 64 -21.26 -19.72 9.03
N GLU A 65 -21.64 -18.45 8.91
CA GLU A 65 -22.94 -17.95 9.36
C GLU A 65 -24.11 -18.64 8.65
N ARG A 66 -24.03 -18.78 7.31
CA ARG A 66 -25.08 -19.43 6.52
C ARG A 66 -25.27 -20.88 6.93
N MET A 67 -24.18 -21.60 7.19
CA MET A 67 -24.25 -22.99 7.60
C MET A 67 -24.80 -23.13 9.02
N TYR A 68 -24.34 -22.29 9.94
CA TYR A 68 -24.87 -22.27 11.31
C TYR A 68 -26.38 -22.00 11.33
N ARG A 69 -26.87 -21.02 10.56
CA ARG A 69 -28.32 -20.75 10.44
C ARG A 69 -29.12 -21.89 9.81
N LYS A 70 -28.49 -22.76 9.03
CA LYS A 70 -29.11 -23.95 8.45
C LYS A 70 -29.13 -25.15 9.42
N GLY A 71 -28.58 -24.99 10.62
CA GLY A 71 -28.54 -26.03 11.64
C GLY A 71 -27.39 -27.02 11.48
N TYR A 72 -26.30 -26.63 10.80
CA TYR A 72 -25.07 -27.43 10.78
C TYR A 72 -24.35 -27.29 12.11
N GLU A 73 -23.78 -28.39 12.60
CA GLU A 73 -22.98 -28.39 13.82
C GLU A 73 -21.64 -27.70 13.58
N THR A 74 -21.07 -27.13 14.64
CA THR A 74 -19.80 -26.38 14.57
C THR A 74 -18.64 -27.22 14.05
N GLU A 75 -18.62 -28.52 14.36
CA GLU A 75 -17.66 -29.51 13.90
C GLU A 75 -17.76 -29.73 12.39
N GLU A 76 -18.99 -29.80 11.86
CA GLU A 76 -19.23 -29.96 10.43
C GLU A 76 -18.84 -28.71 9.65
N ILE A 77 -19.15 -27.54 10.20
CA ILE A 77 -18.74 -26.24 9.65
C ILE A 77 -17.22 -26.15 9.62
N ALA A 78 -16.56 -26.45 10.74
CA ALA A 78 -15.10 -26.45 10.87
C ALA A 78 -14.44 -27.36 9.84
N SER A 79 -14.97 -28.57 9.63
CA SER A 79 -14.49 -29.48 8.58
C SER A 79 -14.66 -28.93 7.17
N ILE A 80 -15.75 -28.21 6.88
CA ILE A 80 -16.07 -27.70 5.54
C ILE A 80 -15.27 -26.43 5.22
N VAL A 81 -15.03 -25.57 6.21
CA VAL A 81 -14.24 -24.35 6.01
C VAL A 81 -12.75 -24.53 6.25
N GLU A 82 -12.30 -25.76 6.53
CA GLU A 82 -10.91 -26.13 6.83
C GLU A 82 -10.34 -25.30 8.00
N MET A 83 -11.12 -25.18 9.07
CA MET A 83 -10.76 -24.43 10.28
C MET A 83 -10.90 -25.31 11.53
N SER A 84 -10.33 -24.85 12.64
CA SER A 84 -10.60 -25.47 13.94
C SER A 84 -11.99 -25.08 14.47
N VAL A 85 -12.58 -25.94 15.29
CA VAL A 85 -13.87 -25.67 15.96
C VAL A 85 -13.79 -24.37 16.78
N ALA A 86 -12.70 -24.17 17.52
CA ALA A 86 -12.46 -22.97 18.31
C ALA A 86 -12.46 -21.68 17.46
N GLU A 87 -11.93 -21.73 16.24
CA GLU A 87 -11.94 -20.57 15.35
C GLU A 87 -13.34 -20.28 14.81
N VAL A 88 -14.12 -21.32 14.47
CA VAL A 88 -15.51 -21.19 14.04
C VAL A 88 -16.36 -20.62 15.17
N GLU A 89 -16.22 -21.13 16.39
CA GLU A 89 -16.89 -20.61 17.59
C GLU A 89 -16.50 -19.16 17.85
N ALA A 90 -15.21 -18.83 17.88
CA ALA A 90 -14.76 -17.45 18.08
C ALA A 90 -15.28 -16.48 17.00
N ARG A 91 -15.49 -16.96 15.78
CA ARG A 91 -16.10 -16.20 14.68
C ARG A 91 -17.61 -16.02 14.89
N LEU A 92 -18.32 -17.05 15.33
CA LEU A 92 -19.75 -16.97 15.69
C LEU A 92 -19.99 -16.09 16.92
N THR A 93 -19.12 -16.14 17.93
CA THR A 93 -19.19 -15.25 19.11
C THR A 93 -18.98 -13.79 18.71
N ARG A 94 -17.97 -13.49 17.88
CA ARG A 94 -17.73 -12.14 17.38
C ARG A 94 -18.93 -11.59 16.59
N LEU A 95 -19.63 -12.44 15.84
CA LEU A 95 -20.87 -12.06 15.14
C LEU A 95 -21.97 -11.66 16.15
N SER A 96 -22.13 -12.42 17.23
CA SER A 96 -23.14 -12.14 18.25
C SER A 96 -22.82 -10.94 19.14
N SER A 97 -21.54 -10.58 19.31
CA SER A 97 -21.10 -9.46 20.16
C SER A 97 -20.96 -8.13 19.42
N GLY A 98 -21.20 -8.10 18.11
CA GLY A 98 -21.03 -6.93 17.24
C GLY A 98 -22.29 -6.12 16.92
N MET A 99 -23.40 -6.33 17.65
CA MET A 99 -24.62 -5.50 17.58
C MET A 99 -24.72 -4.56 18.77
#